data_AF-W0RPU8-F1
#
_entry.id   AF-W0RPU8-F1
#
_cell.length_a   1.000
_cell.length_b   1.000
_cell.length_c   1.000
_cell.angle_alpha   90.00
_cell.angle_beta   90.00
_cell.angle_gamma   90.00
#
_symmetry.space_group_name_H-M   'P 1'
#
loop_
_entity.id
_entity.type
_entity.pdbx_description
1 polymer ?
#
loop_
_entity_poly.entity_id
_entity_poly.type
_entity_poly.pdbx_seq_one_letter_code
_entity_poly.pdbx_strand_id
1 'polypeptide(L)'
;MGQADVDRVQEFRKCIECFLCQDVCHVLRDHRLHEEFVGPRFLVHAAALEMHPLDVADRVPALRHEHGIGYCNITKCCTTVCPEGIRITDNAIIPLKERVVDEFFDPLGKLVKLFSRRQLQGRAP
;
A
#
# COMPACT_ATOMS: atom_id res chain seq x y z
N MET A 1 -17.18 11.96 -0.82
CA MET A 1 -15.77 12.14 -1.21
C MET A 1 -15.27 13.39 -0.51
N GLY A 2 -14.37 13.24 0.46
CA GLY A 2 -13.81 14.38 1.20
C GLY A 2 -12.59 14.97 0.50
N GLN A 3 -12.25 16.23 0.78
CA GLN A 3 -11.03 16.86 0.28
C GLN A 3 -9.77 16.06 0.69
N ALA A 4 -9.77 15.50 1.90
CA ALA A 4 -8.66 14.70 2.43
C ALA A 4 -8.34 13.44 1.59
N ASP A 5 -9.36 12.77 1.03
CA ASP A 5 -9.18 11.58 0.19
C ASP A 5 -8.48 11.95 -1.13
N VAL A 6 -8.79 13.13 -1.66
CA VAL A 6 -8.20 13.66 -2.90
C VAL A 6 -6.76 14.10 -2.64
N ASP A 7 -6.52 14.87 -1.57
CA ASP A 7 -5.20 15.45 -1.26
C ASP A 7 -4.12 14.37 -1.13
N ARG A 8 -4.48 13.23 -0.57
CA ARG A 8 -3.58 12.07 -0.41
C ARG A 8 -3.13 11.50 -1.74
N VAL A 9 -4.04 11.34 -2.69
CA VAL A 9 -3.72 10.83 -4.03
C VAL A 9 -2.94 11.87 -4.84
N GLN A 10 -3.23 13.16 -4.65
CA GLN A 10 -2.48 14.24 -5.30
C GLN A 10 -1.00 14.24 -4.86
N GLU A 11 -0.69 13.88 -3.61
CA GLU A 11 0.69 13.76 -3.16
C GLU A 11 1.49 12.76 -4.00
N PHE A 12 0.92 11.58 -4.29
CA PHE A 12 1.60 10.54 -5.05
C PHE A 12 1.81 10.92 -6.52
N ARG A 13 0.96 11.78 -7.08
CA ARG A 13 1.07 12.30 -8.46
C ARG A 13 2.24 13.27 -8.65
N LYS A 14 2.84 13.77 -7.56
CA LYS A 14 4.09 14.55 -7.64
C LYS A 14 5.30 13.69 -8.04
N CYS A 15 5.21 12.36 -8.02
CA CYS A 15 6.34 11.50 -8.29
C CYS A 15 6.87 11.68 -9.73
N ILE A 16 8.10 12.17 -9.87
CA ILE A 16 8.77 12.41 -11.15
C ILE A 16 9.56 11.21 -11.69
N GLU A 17 9.37 10.01 -11.13
CA GLU A 17 10.03 8.79 -11.59
C GLU A 17 11.58 8.86 -11.63
N CYS A 18 12.18 9.55 -10.65
CA CYS A 18 13.65 9.66 -10.55
C CYS A 18 14.34 8.42 -9.97
N PHE A 19 13.59 7.45 -9.43
CA PHE A 19 14.06 6.20 -8.84
C PHE A 19 15.06 6.28 -7.67
N LEU A 20 15.41 7.46 -7.16
CA LEU A 20 16.28 7.62 -5.97
C LEU A 20 15.80 6.81 -4.75
N CYS A 21 14.49 6.68 -4.58
CA CYS A 21 13.91 5.88 -3.51
C CYS A 21 14.17 4.37 -3.67
N GLN A 22 14.29 3.85 -4.90
CA GLN A 22 14.70 2.46 -5.15
C GLN A 22 16.15 2.26 -4.75
N ASP A 23 17.04 3.12 -5.26
CA ASP A 23 18.49 2.95 -5.09
C ASP A 23 18.92 2.99 -3.62
N VAL A 24 18.29 3.84 -2.81
CA VAL A 24 18.61 3.93 -1.37
C VAL A 24 17.94 2.83 -0.53
N CYS A 25 16.96 2.11 -1.08
CA CYS A 25 16.20 1.14 -0.31
C CYS A 25 17.10 0.00 0.15
N HIS A 26 17.32 -0.12 1.46
CA HIS A 26 18.17 -1.16 2.04
C HIS A 26 17.73 -2.60 1.71
N VAL A 27 16.44 -2.84 1.48
CA VAL A 27 15.92 -4.15 1.04
C VAL A 27 16.44 -4.52 -0.34
N LEU A 28 16.45 -3.55 -1.26
CA LEU A 28 16.95 -3.76 -2.62
C LEU A 28 18.48 -3.73 -2.64
N ARG A 29 19.08 -2.68 -2.07
CA ARG A 29 20.53 -2.45 -2.12
C ARG A 29 21.32 -3.47 -1.31
N ASP A 30 20.94 -3.70 -0.06
CA ASP A 30 21.75 -4.45 0.90
C ASP A 30 21.32 -5.93 0.94
N HIS A 31 20.01 -6.21 0.88
CA HIS A 31 19.48 -7.58 0.87
C HIS A 31 19.27 -8.18 -0.53
N ARG A 32 19.44 -7.39 -1.60
CA ARG A 32 19.40 -7.84 -3.01
C ARG A 32 18.10 -8.54 -3.44
N LEU A 33 16.98 -8.25 -2.79
CA LEU A 33 15.67 -8.88 -3.05
C LEU A 33 14.91 -8.26 -4.24
N HIS A 34 15.59 -8.04 -5.37
CA HIS A 34 14.98 -7.37 -6.53
C HIS A 34 13.91 -8.23 -7.23
N GLU A 35 14.02 -9.57 -7.10
CA GLU A 35 13.06 -10.52 -7.68
C GLU A 35 11.80 -10.66 -6.81
N GLU A 36 11.94 -10.47 -5.50
CA GLU A 36 10.86 -10.68 -4.53
C GLU A 36 10.19 -9.38 -4.07
N PHE A 37 10.88 -8.24 -4.13
CA PHE A 37 10.37 -6.95 -3.69
C PHE A 37 10.42 -5.92 -4.81
N VAL A 38 9.25 -5.39 -5.17
CA VAL A 38 9.18 -4.40 -6.26
C VAL A 38 9.81 -3.06 -5.89
N GLY A 39 9.81 -2.69 -4.61
CA GLY A 39 10.44 -1.47 -4.12
C GLY A 39 9.51 -0.24 -3.97
N PRO A 40 9.97 0.79 -3.22
CA PRO A 40 9.17 1.96 -2.88
C PRO A 40 8.60 2.74 -4.08
N ARG A 41 9.32 2.88 -5.20
CA ARG A 41 8.77 3.65 -6.34
C ARG A 41 7.50 3.02 -6.86
N PHE A 42 7.50 1.72 -7.10
CA PHE A 42 6.33 1.03 -7.65
C PHE A 42 5.19 0.95 -6.62
N LEU A 43 5.51 0.87 -5.32
CA LEU A 43 4.51 0.96 -4.26
C LEU A 43 3.84 2.35 -4.19
N VAL A 44 4.54 3.45 -4.50
CA VAL A 44 3.88 4.78 -4.63
C VAL A 44 2.86 4.80 -5.77
N HIS A 45 3.16 4.13 -6.88
CA HIS A 45 2.20 4.01 -7.98
C HIS A 45 1.01 3.14 -7.61
N ALA A 46 1.25 1.99 -6.97
CA ALA A 46 0.17 1.15 -6.46
C ALA A 46 -0.71 1.91 -5.47
N ALA A 47 -0.11 2.69 -4.56
CA ALA A 47 -0.80 3.56 -3.62
C ALA A 47 -1.71 4.59 -4.32
N ALA A 48 -1.23 5.21 -5.40
CA ALA A 48 -2.01 6.18 -6.17
C ALA A 48 -3.28 5.58 -6.79
N LEU A 49 -3.25 4.31 -7.17
CA LEU A 49 -4.40 3.59 -7.72
C LEU A 49 -5.31 3.06 -6.62
N GLU A 50 -4.74 2.32 -5.67
CA GLU A 50 -5.46 1.64 -4.60
C GLU A 50 -6.22 2.60 -3.69
N MET A 51 -5.74 3.83 -3.53
CA MET A 51 -6.39 4.85 -2.71
C MET A 51 -7.19 5.86 -3.55
N HIS A 52 -7.30 5.64 -4.86
CA HIS A 52 -8.08 6.50 -5.72
C HIS A 52 -9.58 6.27 -5.48
N PRO A 53 -10.39 7.32 -5.21
CA PRO A 53 -11.80 7.14 -4.83
C PRO A 53 -12.69 6.57 -5.95
N LEU A 54 -12.22 6.63 -7.20
CA LEU A 54 -12.92 6.06 -8.36
C LEU A 54 -12.36 4.71 -8.80
N ASP A 55 -11.27 4.23 -8.19
CA ASP A 55 -10.75 2.90 -8.53
C ASP A 55 -11.60 1.81 -7.87
N VAL A 56 -11.91 0.78 -8.64
CA VAL A 56 -12.78 -0.33 -8.24
C VAL A 56 -12.05 -1.68 -8.25
N ALA A 57 -10.78 -1.68 -8.64
CA ALA A 57 -9.99 -2.90 -8.75
C ALA A 57 -9.35 -3.20 -7.39
N ASP A 58 -9.24 -4.49 -7.06
CA ASP A 58 -8.57 -4.93 -5.84
C ASP A 58 -7.20 -5.50 -6.17
N ARG A 59 -6.13 -4.77 -5.81
CA ARG A 59 -4.74 -5.21 -5.99
C ARG A 59 -4.11 -5.68 -4.68
N VAL A 60 -4.88 -5.81 -3.60
CA VAL A 60 -4.36 -6.29 -2.29
C VAL A 60 -3.70 -7.67 -2.41
N PRO A 61 -4.22 -8.65 -3.19
CA PRO A 61 -3.52 -9.92 -3.40
C PRO A 61 -2.17 -9.76 -4.11
N ALA A 62 -2.12 -8.99 -5.20
CA ALA A 62 -0.89 -8.72 -5.94
C ALA A 62 0.14 -7.99 -5.06
N LEU A 63 -0.29 -7.05 -4.22
CA LEU A 63 0.58 -6.36 -3.26
C LEU A 63 1.30 -7.32 -2.32
N ARG A 64 0.61 -8.37 -1.86
CA ARG A 64 1.19 -9.39 -1.00
C ARG A 64 2.10 -10.35 -1.76
N HIS A 65 1.61 -10.90 -2.86
CA HIS A 65 2.20 -12.07 -3.50
C HIS A 65 3.21 -11.72 -4.59
N GLU A 66 2.97 -10.65 -5.34
CA GLU A 66 3.79 -10.27 -6.50
C GLU A 66 4.70 -9.08 -6.18
N HIS A 67 4.20 -8.08 -5.46
CA HIS A 67 4.98 -6.87 -5.16
C HIS A 67 5.85 -7.01 -3.90
N GLY A 68 5.67 -8.07 -3.12
CA GLY A 68 6.46 -8.34 -1.92
C GLY A 68 6.38 -7.24 -0.87
N ILE A 69 5.24 -6.56 -0.71
CA ILE A 69 5.11 -5.42 0.20
C ILE A 69 5.55 -5.73 1.65
N GLY A 70 5.48 -7.01 2.05
CA GLY A 70 5.94 -7.50 3.35
C GLY A 70 7.42 -7.23 3.62
N TYR A 71 8.28 -7.14 2.60
CA TYR A 71 9.71 -6.93 2.77
C TYR A 71 10.11 -5.52 3.20
N CYS A 72 9.25 -4.51 3.01
CA CYS A 72 9.59 -3.15 3.43
C CYS A 72 9.70 -3.06 4.96
N ASN A 73 10.85 -2.65 5.49
CA ASN A 73 11.07 -2.56 6.94
C ASN A 73 10.74 -1.18 7.54
N ILE A 74 10.06 -0.29 6.80
CA ILE A 74 9.57 1.02 7.29
C ILE A 74 10.71 1.90 7.87
N THR A 75 11.92 1.79 7.30
CA THR A 75 13.09 2.57 7.74
C THR A 75 13.10 4.02 7.26
N LYS A 76 12.14 4.40 6.40
CA LYS A 76 11.99 5.73 5.81
C LYS A 76 13.14 6.23 4.92
N CYS A 77 14.11 5.37 4.57
CA CYS A 77 15.19 5.71 3.64
C CYS A 77 14.68 6.33 2.32
N CYS A 78 13.60 5.76 1.76
CA CYS A 78 12.95 6.26 0.55
C CYS A 78 12.31 7.64 0.70
N THR A 79 11.77 7.97 1.88
CA THR A 79 11.13 9.26 2.17
C THR A 79 12.18 10.35 2.29
N THR A 80 13.29 10.07 2.98
CA THR A 80 14.37 11.04 3.22
C THR A 80 15.03 11.55 1.93
N VAL A 81 15.09 10.72 0.88
CA VAL A 81 15.76 11.09 -0.38
C VAL A 81 14.81 11.62 -1.46
N CYS A 82 13.50 11.63 -1.23
CA CYS A 82 12.54 12.01 -2.27
C CYS A 82 12.60 13.52 -2.54
N PRO A 83 12.97 13.95 -3.77
CA PRO A 83 13.11 15.39 -4.07
C PRO A 83 11.76 16.14 -4.05
N GLU A 84 10.66 15.41 -4.28
CA GLU A 84 9.29 15.94 -4.31
C GLU A 84 8.60 15.98 -2.93
N GLY A 85 9.35 15.62 -1.88
CA GLY A 85 8.87 15.61 -0.50
C GLY A 85 7.69 14.67 -0.27
N ILE A 86 7.58 13.59 -1.06
CA ILE A 86 6.50 12.61 -0.91
C ILE A 86 6.77 11.81 0.36
N ARG A 87 5.78 11.71 1.25
CA ARG A 87 5.83 10.85 2.44
C ARG A 87 5.60 9.39 2.05
N ILE A 88 6.54 8.82 1.28
CA ILE A 88 6.42 7.48 0.68
C ILE A 88 6.10 6.43 1.74
N THR A 89 6.79 6.44 2.87
CA THR A 89 6.58 5.41 3.89
C THR A 89 5.24 5.57 4.59
N ASP A 90 4.96 6.77 5.09
CA ASP A 90 3.80 7.04 5.94
C ASP A 90 2.48 7.09 5.15
N ASN A 91 2.51 7.71 3.97
CA ASN A 91 1.31 7.90 3.17
C ASN A 91 1.15 6.84 2.08
N ALA A 92 2.20 6.26 1.50
CA ALA A 92 2.02 5.19 0.51
C ALA A 92 2.12 3.79 1.15
N ILE A 93 3.28 3.43 1.71
CA ILE A 93 3.59 2.03 2.03
C ILE A 93 2.82 1.52 3.26
N ILE A 94 2.78 2.26 4.37
CA ILE A 94 2.08 1.81 5.59
C ILE A 94 0.61 1.49 5.28
N PRO A 95 -0.14 2.34 4.56
CA PRO A 95 -1.57 2.07 4.40
C PRO A 95 -1.85 0.96 3.37
N LEU A 96 -0.96 0.76 2.40
CA LEU A 96 -0.98 -0.46 1.60
C LEU A 96 -0.71 -1.71 2.45
N LYS A 97 0.23 -1.64 3.41
CA LYS A 97 0.48 -2.74 4.34
C LYS A 97 -0.71 -3.02 5.24
N GLU A 98 -1.34 -2.00 5.80
CA GLU A 98 -2.54 -2.12 6.63
C GLU A 98 -3.63 -2.89 5.88
N ARG A 99 -3.92 -2.53 4.63
CA ARG A 99 -4.88 -3.26 3.80
C ARG A 99 -4.52 -4.74 3.58
N VAL A 100 -3.23 -5.04 3.38
CA VAL A 100 -2.76 -6.44 3.28
C VAL A 100 -2.90 -7.17 4.61
N VAL A 101 -2.64 -6.50 5.73
CA VAL A 101 -2.83 -7.06 7.08
C VAL A 101 -4.30 -7.36 7.34
N ASP A 102 -5.19 -6.42 7.06
CA ASP A 102 -6.63 -6.56 7.27
C ASP A 102 -7.22 -7.73 6.46
N GLU A 103 -6.75 -7.94 5.22
CA GLU A 103 -7.28 -8.99 4.37
C GLU A 103 -6.69 -10.37 4.69
N PHE A 104 -5.38 -10.45 4.94
CA PHE A 104 -4.70 -11.75 5.06
C PHE A 104 -4.47 -12.19 6.51
N PHE A 105 -4.24 -11.26 7.44
CA PHE A 105 -3.70 -11.55 8.76
C PHE A 105 -4.63 -11.23 9.92
N ASP A 106 -5.71 -10.45 9.74
CA ASP A 106 -6.66 -10.13 10.82
C ASP A 106 -7.73 -11.24 11.03
N PRO A 107 -7.61 -12.11 12.06
CA PRO A 107 -8.60 -13.14 12.33
C PRO A 107 -9.89 -12.56 12.92
N LEU A 108 -9.82 -11.44 13.65
CA LEU A 108 -10.98 -10.81 14.27
C LEU A 108 -11.83 -10.12 13.20
N GLY A 109 -11.20 -9.39 12.27
CA GLY A 109 -11.88 -8.82 11.11
C GLY A 109 -12.59 -9.89 10.27
N LYS A 110 -11.96 -11.05 10.04
CA LYS A 110 -12.61 -12.20 9.37
C LYS A 110 -13.80 -12.72 10.14
N LEU A 111 -13.67 -12.86 11.47
CA LEU A 111 -14.74 -13.31 12.34
C LEU A 111 -15.94 -12.35 12.30
N VAL A 112 -15.69 -11.03 12.39
CA VAL A 112 -16.73 -9.99 12.29
C VAL A 112 -17.40 -10.01 10.92
N LYS A 113 -16.64 -10.11 9.82
CA LYS A 113 -17.20 -10.25 8.45
C LYS A 113 -18.12 -11.48 8.33
N LEU A 114 -17.73 -12.62 8.93
CA LEU A 114 -18.53 -13.85 8.99
C LEU A 114 -19.84 -13.66 9.77
N PHE A 115 -19.79 -13.03 10.94
CA PHE A 115 -20.98 -12.78 11.76
C PHE A 115 -21.92 -11.73 11.14
N SER A 116 -21.38 -10.68 10.53
CA SER A 116 -22.15 -9.65 9.83
C SER A 116 -22.86 -10.21 8.57
N ARG A 117 -22.19 -11.08 7.80
CA ARG A 117 -22.83 -11.78 6.66
C ARG A 117 -23.98 -12.69 7.10
N ARG A 118 -23.88 -13.35 8.26
CA ARG A 118 -24.98 -14.16 8.83
C ARG A 118 -26.19 -13.31 9.25
N GLN A 119 -25.97 -12.11 9.78
CA GLN A 119 -27.08 -11.21 10.15
C GLN A 119 -27.86 -10.69 8.94
N LEU A 120 -27.21 -10.50 7.79
CA LEU A 120 -27.89 -10.11 6.55
C LEU A 120 -28.72 -11.27 5.96
N GLN A 121 -28.29 -12.52 6.12
CA GLN A 121 -29.05 -13.71 5.68
C GLN A 121 -30.21 -14.08 6.62
N GLY A 122 -30.18 -13.64 7.89
CA GLY A 122 -31.29 -13.82 8.85
C GLY A 122 -32.37 -12.72 8.80
N ARG A 123 -32.26 -11.75 7.88
CA ARG A 123 -33.18 -10.62 7.69
C ARG A 123 -33.71 -10.54 6.26
N ALA A 124 -33.79 -11.67 5.57
CA ALA A 124 -34.62 -11.79 4.37
C ALA A 124 -36.09 -11.98 4.82
N PRO A 125 -37.07 -11.27 4.25
CA PRO A 125 -38.46 -11.72 4.29
C PRO A 125 -38.63 -13.06 3.56
#